data_AF-A0A8E0R096-F1
#
_entry.id   AF-A0A8E0R096-F1
#
_cell.length_a   1.000
_cell.length_b   1.000
_cell.length_c   1.000
_cell.angle_alpha   90.00
_cell.angle_beta   90.00
_cell.angle_gamma   90.00
#
_symmetry.space_group_name_H-M   'P 1'
#
loop_
_entity.id
_entity.type
_entity.pdbx_description
1 polymer ?
#
loop_
_entity_poly.entity_id
_entity_poly.type
_entity_poly.pdbx_seq_one_letter_code
_entity_poly.pdbx_strand_id
1 'polypeptide(L)'
;MDSESEAFVTAQSQKKYAPPTHMLSAIRSLLADSSTPPSAAAREAVSSFIAESNPDPDYTSLWPLLFAAIGKFTGQNDRLVDFVAELKSLSDCNGAFGRLDGLSEYMTEFVFDYVDHPFYDSRRDEKRQSWVNVNSFAAKLYARGVRANNVGHLRHGGWVLRKTLEKAPWEKFHHEDIEQELEDLDNDEDEDEYCKQRDLLLEEIDIRSLNGWVPAAAQWIRHCGKEIYEMEGSMGREFPTKWTGSEGWSKERWAFWKERFEWISLVTALDRKTRRIAKEMVKEMARIERFG
;
A
#
# COMPACT_ATOMS: atom_id res chain seq x y z
N MET A 1 29.01 -7.17 2.93
CA MET A 1 27.87 -7.82 2.27
C MET A 1 26.77 -7.88 3.33
N ASP A 2 25.63 -7.25 3.08
CA ASP A 2 24.54 -7.13 4.05
C ASP A 2 23.87 -8.49 4.27
N SER A 3 23.89 -9.00 5.51
CA SER A 3 23.38 -10.33 5.85
C SER A 3 21.87 -10.46 5.70
N GLU A 4 21.14 -9.35 5.79
CA GLU A 4 19.68 -9.35 5.65
C GLU A 4 19.24 -9.55 4.20
N SER A 5 19.92 -8.88 3.26
CA SER A 5 19.68 -9.03 1.82
C SER A 5 19.93 -10.47 1.34
N GLU A 6 20.97 -11.13 1.86
CA GLU A 6 21.26 -12.55 1.55
C GLU A 6 20.18 -13.52 2.07
N ALA A 7 19.74 -13.32 3.31
CA ALA A 7 18.68 -14.12 3.91
C ALA A 7 17.36 -13.94 3.15
N PHE A 8 17.06 -12.71 2.70
CA PHE A 8 15.89 -12.44 1.88
C PHE A 8 15.94 -13.20 0.55
N VAL A 9 17.02 -13.10 -0.20
CA VAL A 9 17.16 -13.76 -1.52
C VAL A 9 17.08 -15.28 -1.37
N THR A 10 17.71 -15.83 -0.33
CA THR A 10 17.64 -17.27 -0.02
C THR A 10 16.21 -17.70 0.29
N ALA A 11 15.45 -16.91 1.04
CA ALA A 11 14.04 -17.21 1.33
C ALA A 11 13.17 -17.13 0.06
N GLN A 12 13.46 -16.21 -0.87
CA GLN A 12 12.71 -16.12 -2.14
C GLN A 12 13.03 -17.28 -3.09
N SER A 13 14.28 -17.75 -3.14
CA SER A 13 14.69 -18.86 -4.01
C SER A 13 14.13 -20.23 -3.58
N GLN A 14 13.73 -20.36 -2.32
CA GLN A 14 13.16 -21.58 -1.74
C GLN A 14 11.62 -21.67 -1.87
N LYS A 15 10.96 -20.65 -2.44
CA LYS A 15 9.51 -20.68 -2.64
C LYS A 15 9.12 -21.74 -3.68
N LYS A 16 7.91 -22.30 -3.53
CA LYS A 16 7.31 -23.24 -4.50
C LYS A 16 7.36 -22.72 -5.94
N TYR A 17 7.10 -21.43 -6.11
CA TYR A 17 7.23 -20.71 -7.37
C TYR A 17 8.32 -19.65 -7.20
N ALA A 18 9.58 -20.09 -7.27
CA ALA A 18 10.73 -19.22 -7.11
C ALA A 18 10.90 -18.28 -8.33
N PRO A 19 11.25 -17.00 -8.11
CA PRO A 19 11.56 -16.10 -9.22
C PRO A 19 12.80 -16.59 -9.99
N PRO A 20 12.94 -16.24 -11.28
CA PRO A 20 14.13 -16.51 -12.06
C PRO A 20 15.42 -15.99 -11.41
N THR A 21 16.52 -16.72 -11.58
CA THR A 21 17.82 -16.40 -10.95
C THR A 21 18.33 -14.99 -11.29
N HIS A 22 18.11 -14.52 -12.52
CA HIS A 22 18.52 -13.18 -12.93
C HIS A 22 17.74 -12.07 -12.21
N MET A 23 16.44 -12.28 -11.92
CA MET A 23 15.64 -11.35 -11.11
C MET A 23 16.09 -11.34 -9.66
N LEU A 24 16.38 -12.51 -9.09
CA LEU A 24 16.91 -12.63 -7.73
C LEU A 24 18.28 -11.93 -7.60
N SER A 25 19.16 -12.12 -8.58
CA SER A 25 20.48 -11.48 -8.64
C SER A 25 20.36 -9.95 -8.75
N ALA A 26 19.49 -9.45 -9.64
CA ALA A 26 19.25 -8.02 -9.80
C ALA A 26 18.76 -7.35 -8.50
N ILE A 27 17.76 -7.94 -7.84
CA ILE A 27 17.21 -7.42 -6.59
C ILE A 27 18.26 -7.51 -5.47
N ARG A 28 19.03 -8.60 -5.39
CA ARG A 28 20.14 -8.75 -4.45
C ARG A 28 21.14 -7.61 -4.58
N SER A 29 21.63 -7.37 -5.80
CA SER A 29 22.63 -6.34 -6.08
C SER A 29 22.10 -4.95 -5.74
N LEU A 30 20.85 -4.66 -6.13
CA LEU A 30 20.21 -3.37 -5.86
C LEU A 30 20.12 -3.06 -4.36
N LEU A 31 19.80 -4.08 -3.54
CA LEU A 31 19.60 -3.96 -2.09
C LEU A 31 20.93 -3.99 -1.30
N ALA A 32 21.85 -4.87 -1.67
CA ALA A 32 23.07 -5.13 -0.91
C ALA A 32 24.21 -4.15 -1.23
N ASP A 33 24.19 -3.53 -2.42
CA ASP A 33 25.23 -2.61 -2.86
C ASP A 33 24.63 -1.28 -3.33
N SER A 34 24.82 -0.24 -2.50
CA SER A 34 24.39 1.13 -2.82
C SER A 34 25.03 1.70 -4.09
N SER A 35 26.18 1.17 -4.52
CA SER A 35 26.86 1.60 -5.74
C SER A 35 26.25 1.01 -7.01
N THR A 36 25.48 -0.08 -6.90
CA THR A 36 24.74 -0.66 -8.04
C THR A 36 23.69 0.34 -8.53
N PRO A 37 23.76 0.80 -9.78
CA PRO A 37 22.74 1.70 -10.33
C PRO A 37 21.40 0.98 -10.51
N PRO A 38 20.25 1.62 -10.19
CA PRO A 38 18.93 1.03 -10.44
C PRO A 38 18.70 0.62 -11.90
N SER A 39 19.30 1.32 -12.87
CA SER A 39 19.22 0.98 -14.29
C SER A 39 19.97 -0.29 -14.66
N ALA A 40 21.10 -0.56 -14.00
CA ALA A 40 21.84 -1.82 -14.18
C ALA A 40 21.04 -3.00 -13.65
N ALA A 41 20.48 -2.85 -12.44
CA ALA A 41 19.60 -3.87 -11.85
C ALA A 41 18.34 -4.09 -12.70
N ALA A 42 17.70 -3.03 -13.19
CA ALA A 42 16.52 -3.14 -14.05
C ALA A 42 16.81 -3.95 -15.33
N ARG A 43 17.92 -3.66 -16.01
CA ARG A 43 18.35 -4.41 -17.20
C ARG A 43 18.71 -5.87 -16.87
N GLU A 44 19.38 -6.12 -15.75
CA GLU A 44 19.70 -7.48 -15.29
C GLU A 44 18.42 -8.30 -15.03
N ALA A 45 17.42 -7.68 -14.39
CA ALA A 45 16.15 -8.32 -14.03
C ALA A 45 15.33 -8.79 -15.23
N VAL A 46 15.59 -8.28 -16.43
CA VAL A 46 14.92 -8.71 -17.67
C VAL A 46 15.90 -9.20 -18.74
N SER A 47 17.14 -9.49 -18.35
CA SER A 47 18.24 -9.80 -19.27
C SER A 47 17.99 -11.01 -20.16
N SER A 48 17.30 -12.04 -19.67
CA SER A 48 16.95 -13.21 -20.49
C SER A 48 16.03 -12.84 -21.65
N PHE A 49 15.02 -12.01 -21.38
CA PHE A 49 14.07 -11.56 -22.41
C PHE A 49 14.73 -10.69 -23.48
N ILE A 50 15.66 -9.83 -23.06
CA ILE A 50 16.47 -9.00 -23.96
C ILE A 50 17.33 -9.89 -24.86
N ALA A 51 18.02 -10.88 -24.27
CA ALA A 51 18.88 -11.79 -25.03
C ALA A 51 18.09 -12.61 -26.06
N GLU A 52 16.87 -13.00 -25.72
CA GLU A 52 15.96 -13.73 -26.61
C GLU A 52 15.25 -12.83 -27.64
N SER A 53 15.38 -11.51 -27.52
CA SER A 53 14.62 -10.53 -28.32
C SER A 53 13.11 -10.80 -28.28
N ASN A 54 12.60 -11.24 -27.13
CA ASN A 54 11.19 -11.62 -26.99
C ASN A 54 10.29 -10.39 -27.21
N PRO A 55 9.40 -10.38 -28.23
CA PRO A 55 8.53 -9.23 -28.50
C PRO A 55 7.41 -9.05 -27.46
N ASP A 56 7.12 -10.08 -26.66
CA ASP A 56 6.09 -10.08 -25.62
C ASP A 56 6.61 -10.79 -24.36
N PRO A 57 7.53 -10.15 -23.62
CA PRO A 57 8.15 -10.77 -22.46
C PRO A 57 7.19 -10.85 -21.28
N ASP A 58 7.01 -12.06 -20.73
CA ASP A 58 6.31 -12.26 -19.46
C ASP A 58 7.29 -12.17 -18.28
N TYR A 59 7.43 -10.96 -17.75
CA TYR A 59 8.23 -10.67 -16.55
C TYR A 59 7.35 -10.51 -15.29
N THR A 60 6.11 -10.99 -15.29
CA THR A 60 5.16 -10.77 -14.18
C THR A 60 5.60 -11.40 -12.85
N SER A 61 6.46 -12.43 -12.91
CA SER A 61 7.12 -13.01 -11.72
C SER A 61 8.03 -12.03 -10.95
N LEU A 62 8.36 -10.89 -11.55
CA LEU A 62 9.07 -9.80 -10.89
C LEU A 62 8.22 -9.13 -9.80
N TRP A 63 6.90 -9.02 -9.97
CA TRP A 63 6.06 -8.23 -9.06
C TRP A 63 5.98 -8.83 -7.65
N PRO A 64 5.73 -10.14 -7.45
CA PRO A 64 5.79 -10.73 -6.12
C PRO A 64 7.15 -10.57 -5.43
N LEU A 65 8.25 -10.70 -6.18
CA LEU A 65 9.60 -10.51 -5.65
C LEU A 65 9.83 -9.05 -5.22
N LEU A 66 9.44 -8.11 -6.07
CA LEU A 66 9.60 -6.68 -5.83
C LEU A 66 8.77 -6.22 -4.62
N PHE A 67 7.50 -6.63 -4.52
CA PHE A 67 6.65 -6.27 -3.38
C PHE A 67 7.10 -6.91 -2.06
N ALA A 68 7.66 -8.12 -2.10
CA ALA A 68 8.33 -8.70 -0.93
C ALA A 68 9.54 -7.87 -0.48
N ALA A 69 10.33 -7.34 -1.43
CA ALA A 69 11.47 -6.46 -1.14
C ALA A 69 11.00 -5.11 -0.60
N ILE A 70 9.98 -4.49 -1.22
CA ILE A 70 9.37 -3.23 -0.77
C ILE A 70 8.88 -3.36 0.68
N GLY A 71 8.17 -4.45 0.98
CA GLY A 71 7.64 -4.69 2.32
C GLY A 71 8.74 -4.79 3.38
N LYS A 72 9.85 -5.45 3.06
CA LYS A 72 10.94 -5.71 4.00
C LYS A 72 11.92 -4.54 4.17
N PHE A 73 12.36 -3.92 3.07
CA PHE A 73 13.49 -2.99 3.07
C PHE A 73 13.04 -1.51 3.03
N THR A 74 12.54 -1.02 4.18
CA THR A 74 12.04 0.37 4.32
C THR A 74 13.01 1.43 3.78
N GLY A 75 14.31 1.30 4.09
CA GLY A 75 15.33 2.27 3.68
C GLY A 75 15.68 2.23 2.18
N GLN A 76 15.24 1.21 1.44
CA GLN A 76 15.54 1.02 0.01
C GLN A 76 14.39 1.46 -0.89
N ASN A 77 13.30 2.01 -0.32
CA ASN A 77 12.07 2.32 -1.05
C ASN A 77 12.30 3.23 -2.26
N ASP A 78 13.12 4.27 -2.15
CA ASP A 78 13.42 5.18 -3.26
C ASP A 78 14.17 4.48 -4.39
N ARG A 79 15.15 3.62 -4.05
CA ARG A 79 15.91 2.85 -5.04
C ARG A 79 15.04 1.82 -5.77
N LEU A 80 14.04 1.26 -5.08
CA LEU A 80 13.05 0.37 -5.70
C LEU A 80 12.10 1.13 -6.62
N VAL A 81 11.75 2.39 -6.30
CA VAL A 81 11.02 3.29 -7.21
C VAL A 81 11.87 3.62 -8.44
N ASP A 82 13.15 3.96 -8.26
CA ASP A 82 14.10 4.18 -9.35
C ASP A 82 14.19 2.96 -10.26
N PHE A 83 14.31 1.76 -9.70
CA PHE A 83 14.38 0.52 -10.45
C PHE A 83 13.18 0.34 -11.40
N VAL A 84 11.95 0.62 -10.95
CA VAL A 84 10.75 0.52 -11.82
C VAL A 84 10.71 1.64 -12.86
N ALA A 85 11.16 2.85 -12.50
CA ALA A 85 11.26 3.95 -13.46
C ALA A 85 12.26 3.63 -14.59
N GLU A 86 13.39 3.01 -14.26
CA GLU A 86 14.40 2.56 -15.22
C GLU A 86 13.92 1.35 -16.04
N LEU A 87 13.19 0.42 -15.43
CA LEU A 87 12.56 -0.68 -16.17
C LEU A 87 11.60 -0.14 -17.24
N LYS A 88 10.79 0.87 -16.88
CA LYS A 88 9.88 1.53 -17.83
C LYS A 88 10.61 2.25 -18.96
N SER A 89 11.84 2.71 -18.75
CA SER A 89 12.60 3.48 -19.75
C SER A 89 13.34 2.60 -20.77
N LEU A 90 13.39 1.28 -20.56
CA LEU A 90 14.04 0.35 -21.49
C LEU A 90 13.34 0.33 -22.86
N SER A 91 14.11 0.56 -23.91
CA SER A 91 13.66 0.47 -25.30
C SER A 91 13.75 -0.94 -25.88
N ASP A 92 14.38 -1.86 -25.16
CA ASP A 92 14.54 -3.27 -25.52
C ASP A 92 13.16 -3.94 -25.73
N CYS A 93 13.12 -5.04 -26.50
CA CYS A 93 11.89 -5.80 -26.76
C CYS A 93 10.74 -4.91 -27.31
N ASN A 94 11.04 -4.02 -28.27
CA ASN A 94 10.10 -3.04 -28.83
C ASN A 94 9.43 -2.13 -27.77
N GLY A 95 10.12 -1.85 -26.67
CA GLY A 95 9.61 -1.04 -25.57
C GLY A 95 8.53 -1.74 -24.72
N ALA A 96 8.45 -3.08 -24.77
CA ALA A 96 7.46 -3.85 -24.00
C ALA A 96 7.50 -3.56 -22.49
N PHE A 97 8.69 -3.32 -21.92
CA PHE A 97 8.85 -2.97 -20.51
C PHE A 97 8.25 -1.61 -20.15
N GLY A 98 8.08 -0.71 -21.13
CA GLY A 98 7.45 0.59 -20.94
C GLY A 98 5.99 0.53 -20.52
N ARG A 99 5.32 -0.60 -20.76
CA ARG A 99 3.94 -0.85 -20.31
C ARG A 99 3.84 -1.24 -18.84
N LEU A 100 4.89 -1.84 -18.27
CA LEU A 100 4.89 -2.43 -16.93
C LEU A 100 3.73 -3.43 -16.76
N ASP A 101 3.62 -4.36 -17.70
CA ASP A 101 2.54 -5.34 -17.76
C ASP A 101 2.45 -6.16 -16.47
N GLY A 102 1.24 -6.30 -15.93
CA GLY A 102 0.96 -7.03 -14.69
C GLY A 102 1.13 -6.21 -13.40
N LEU A 103 1.73 -5.01 -13.42
CA LEU A 103 1.94 -4.24 -12.19
C LEU A 103 0.62 -3.74 -11.59
N SER A 104 -0.25 -3.17 -12.43
CA SER A 104 -1.55 -2.63 -12.00
C SER A 104 -2.48 -3.74 -11.49
N GLU A 105 -2.48 -4.88 -12.16
CA GLU A 105 -3.20 -6.09 -11.81
C GLU A 105 -2.70 -6.62 -10.47
N TYR A 106 -1.39 -6.81 -10.34
CA TYR A 106 -0.77 -7.31 -9.10
C TYR A 106 -1.07 -6.42 -7.89
N MET A 107 -0.98 -5.10 -8.07
CA MET A 107 -1.32 -4.13 -7.02
C MET A 107 -2.78 -4.22 -6.60
N THR A 108 -3.69 -4.40 -7.56
CA THR A 108 -5.13 -4.44 -7.30
C THR A 108 -5.53 -5.75 -6.62
N GLU A 109 -4.95 -6.87 -7.04
CA GLU A 109 -5.35 -8.20 -6.58
C GLU A 109 -4.65 -8.68 -5.31
N PHE A 110 -3.38 -8.30 -5.09
CA PHE A 110 -2.54 -8.93 -4.05
C PHE A 110 -1.86 -7.96 -3.08
N VAL A 111 -2.07 -6.65 -3.26
CA VAL A 111 -1.36 -5.62 -2.48
C VAL A 111 -2.31 -4.68 -1.75
N PHE A 112 -3.33 -4.18 -2.44
CA PHE A 112 -4.32 -3.26 -1.86
C PHE A 112 -5.56 -3.99 -1.29
N ASP A 113 -5.38 -5.24 -0.87
CA ASP A 113 -6.33 -6.06 -0.10
C ASP A 113 -6.04 -6.04 1.41
N TYR A 114 -5.15 -5.16 1.86
CA TYR A 114 -4.70 -5.09 3.25
C TYR A 114 -5.85 -4.98 4.27
N VAL A 115 -5.80 -5.86 5.27
CA VAL A 115 -6.58 -5.83 6.50
C VAL A 115 -5.59 -5.79 7.65
N ASP A 116 -5.85 -4.98 8.68
CA ASP A 116 -4.95 -4.94 9.84
C ASP A 116 -4.98 -6.29 10.57
N HIS A 117 -3.82 -6.71 11.09
CA HIS A 117 -3.71 -8.04 11.69
C HIS A 117 -4.16 -8.04 13.15
N PRO A 118 -4.64 -9.20 13.66
CA PRO A 118 -5.07 -9.35 15.05
C PRO A 118 -4.01 -8.94 16.07
N PHE A 119 -4.44 -8.55 17.27
CA PHE A 119 -3.51 -8.08 18.32
C PHE A 119 -2.49 -9.13 18.77
N TYR A 120 -2.84 -10.41 18.65
CA TYR A 120 -1.98 -11.53 19.02
C TYR A 120 -0.96 -11.91 17.92
N ASP A 121 -1.05 -11.32 16.72
CA ASP A 121 -0.06 -11.55 15.67
C ASP A 121 1.27 -10.88 16.05
N SER A 122 2.26 -11.68 16.42
CA SER A 122 3.60 -11.23 16.80
C SER A 122 4.33 -10.46 15.69
N ARG A 123 3.89 -10.59 14.43
CA ARG A 123 4.44 -9.91 13.26
C ARG A 123 3.61 -8.72 12.83
N ARG A 124 2.57 -8.33 13.58
CA ARG A 124 1.66 -7.24 13.22
C ARG A 124 2.39 -5.94 12.90
N ASP A 125 3.36 -5.55 13.71
CA ASP A 125 4.11 -4.32 13.50
C ASP A 125 4.99 -4.37 12.23
N GLU A 126 5.59 -5.53 11.94
CA GLU A 126 6.31 -5.74 10.67
C GLU A 126 5.38 -5.62 9.47
N LYS A 127 4.19 -6.24 9.54
CA LYS A 127 3.20 -6.22 8.46
C LYS A 127 2.62 -4.81 8.26
N ARG A 128 2.39 -4.05 9.34
CA ARG A 128 2.03 -2.63 9.27
C ARG A 128 3.13 -1.79 8.62
N GLN A 129 4.40 -2.02 8.97
CA GLN A 129 5.50 -1.32 8.33
C GLN A 129 5.61 -1.68 6.84
N SER A 130 5.40 -2.95 6.48
CA SER A 130 5.30 -3.39 5.08
C SER A 130 4.19 -2.65 4.34
N TRP A 131 3.01 -2.51 4.94
CA TRP A 131 1.89 -1.76 4.38
C TRP A 131 2.24 -0.28 4.14
N VAL A 132 2.94 0.35 5.08
CA VAL A 132 3.43 1.73 4.91
C VAL A 132 4.42 1.84 3.75
N ASN A 133 5.33 0.87 3.62
CA ASN A 133 6.34 0.85 2.56
C ASN A 133 5.70 0.73 1.16
N VAL A 134 4.69 -0.13 1.03
CA VAL A 134 3.89 -0.30 -0.18
C VAL A 134 3.20 1.00 -0.59
N ASN A 135 2.57 1.68 0.37
CA ASN A 135 1.90 2.96 0.09
C ASN A 135 2.89 4.07 -0.26
N SER A 136 4.04 4.10 0.40
CA SER A 136 5.13 5.03 0.07
C SER A 136 5.63 4.79 -1.36
N PHE A 137 5.87 3.54 -1.73
CA PHE A 137 6.29 3.15 -3.07
C PHE A 137 5.26 3.55 -4.14
N ALA A 138 3.99 3.19 -3.95
CA ALA A 138 2.92 3.49 -4.90
C ALA A 138 2.72 5.01 -5.09
N ALA A 139 2.75 5.78 -3.99
CA ALA A 139 2.61 7.23 -4.03
C ALA A 139 3.81 7.88 -4.74
N LYS A 140 5.04 7.41 -4.50
CA LYS A 140 6.24 7.92 -5.17
C LYS A 140 6.28 7.58 -6.66
N LEU A 141 5.89 6.36 -7.05
CA LEU A 141 5.71 6.04 -8.47
C LEU A 141 4.72 6.98 -9.13
N TYR A 142 3.59 7.26 -8.45
CA TYR A 142 2.61 8.20 -8.96
C TYR A 142 3.21 9.60 -9.12
N ALA A 143 3.84 10.15 -8.08
CA ALA A 143 4.46 11.46 -8.09
C ALA A 143 5.55 11.63 -9.16
N ARG A 144 6.25 10.55 -9.53
CA ARG A 144 7.26 10.54 -10.60
C ARG A 144 6.69 10.46 -12.01
N GLY A 145 5.36 10.35 -12.17
CA GLY A 145 4.74 10.16 -13.47
C GLY A 145 4.88 8.73 -14.02
N VAL A 146 5.32 7.76 -13.20
CA VAL A 146 5.37 6.35 -13.62
C VAL A 146 3.96 5.77 -13.56
N ARG A 147 3.50 5.26 -14.71
CA ARG A 147 2.14 4.71 -14.90
C ARG A 147 2.26 3.37 -15.62
N ALA A 148 1.69 2.32 -15.04
CA ALA A 148 1.57 1.01 -15.69
C ALA A 148 0.32 1.01 -16.58
N ASN A 149 0.47 0.63 -17.84
CA ASN A 149 -0.61 0.64 -18.83
C ASN A 149 -1.38 1.97 -18.91
N ASN A 150 -0.68 3.09 -18.69
CA ASN A 150 -1.24 4.45 -18.60
C ASN A 150 -2.27 4.65 -17.47
N VAL A 151 -2.38 3.68 -16.56
CA VAL A 151 -3.23 3.75 -15.38
C VAL A 151 -2.42 4.27 -14.20
N GLY A 152 -2.91 5.33 -13.57
CA GLY A 152 -2.32 5.90 -12.36
C GLY A 152 -2.81 5.23 -11.09
N HIS A 153 -1.91 5.04 -10.13
CA HIS A 153 -2.22 4.41 -8.85
C HIS A 153 -2.90 5.35 -7.84
N LEU A 154 -3.23 6.60 -8.21
CA LEU A 154 -3.85 7.57 -7.30
C LEU A 154 -5.23 7.14 -6.79
N ARG A 155 -5.94 6.31 -7.56
CA ARG A 155 -7.18 5.64 -7.11
C ARG A 155 -6.97 4.83 -5.83
N HIS A 156 -5.81 4.18 -5.70
CA HIS A 156 -5.47 3.43 -4.49
C HIS A 156 -5.24 4.37 -3.32
N GLY A 157 -4.61 5.54 -3.55
CA GLY A 157 -4.51 6.59 -2.54
C GLY A 157 -5.87 7.09 -2.05
N GLY A 158 -6.82 7.31 -2.97
CA GLY A 158 -8.20 7.63 -2.62
C GLY A 158 -8.86 6.54 -1.77
N TRP A 159 -8.71 5.27 -2.17
CA TRP A 159 -9.23 4.15 -1.39
C TRP A 159 -8.62 4.08 0.02
N VAL A 160 -7.30 4.24 0.16
CA VAL A 160 -6.62 4.23 1.47
C VAL A 160 -7.08 5.39 2.34
N LEU A 161 -7.22 6.60 1.79
CA LEU A 161 -7.73 7.76 2.53
C LEU A 161 -9.16 7.52 3.01
N ARG A 162 -10.04 7.01 2.14
CA ARG A 162 -11.42 6.70 2.49
C ARG A 162 -11.53 5.63 3.57
N LYS A 163 -10.79 4.52 3.43
CA LYS A 163 -10.73 3.45 4.43
C LYS A 163 -10.23 3.97 5.78
N THR A 164 -9.23 4.84 5.77
CA THR A 164 -8.62 5.40 6.99
C THR A 164 -9.51 6.43 7.68
N LEU A 165 -10.11 7.34 6.92
CA LEU A 165 -10.70 8.58 7.46
C LEU A 165 -12.23 8.54 7.50
N GLU A 166 -12.87 7.70 6.68
CA GLU A 166 -14.33 7.67 6.53
C GLU A 166 -14.98 6.40 7.07
N LYS A 167 -14.28 5.26 7.16
CA LYS A 167 -14.92 3.97 7.51
C LYS A 167 -15.48 4.01 8.93
N ALA A 168 -14.71 4.47 9.90
CA ALA A 168 -14.85 3.82 11.18
C ALA A 168 -15.81 4.51 12.20
N PRO A 169 -16.75 3.74 12.80
CA PRO A 169 -17.87 4.25 13.58
C PRO A 169 -17.71 3.97 15.10
N TRP A 170 -16.60 4.40 15.70
CA TRP A 170 -16.17 4.02 17.07
C TRP A 170 -16.97 4.60 18.25
N GLU A 171 -18.03 5.37 17.99
CA GLU A 171 -19.03 5.72 19.03
C GLU A 171 -20.13 4.65 19.13
N LYS A 172 -20.15 3.69 18.21
CA LYS A 172 -21.05 2.54 18.25
C LYS A 172 -20.42 1.45 19.11
N PHE A 173 -21.15 1.05 20.13
CA PHE A 173 -20.85 -0.11 20.99
C PHE A 173 -21.74 -1.31 20.65
N HIS A 174 -22.79 -1.08 19.86
CA HIS A 174 -23.65 -2.12 19.30
C HIS A 174 -23.55 -2.08 17.77
N HIS A 175 -23.36 -3.27 17.19
CA HIS A 175 -23.12 -3.49 15.77
C HIS A 175 -24.17 -4.46 15.23
N GLU A 176 -25.37 -3.95 14.90
CA GLU A 176 -26.47 -4.75 14.33
C GLU A 176 -26.04 -5.53 13.08
N ASP A 177 -25.09 -5.00 12.31
CA ASP A 177 -24.49 -5.64 11.15
C ASP A 177 -23.65 -6.87 11.52
N ILE A 178 -22.90 -6.81 12.62
CA ILE A 178 -22.14 -7.95 13.14
C ILE A 178 -23.08 -9.00 13.74
N GLU A 179 -24.10 -8.59 14.50
CA GLU A 179 -25.09 -9.54 15.03
C GLU A 179 -25.82 -10.29 13.91
N GLN A 180 -26.19 -9.60 12.82
CA GLN A 180 -26.79 -10.24 11.64
C GLN A 180 -25.83 -11.22 10.96
N GLU A 181 -24.54 -10.89 10.88
CA GLU A 181 -23.54 -11.79 10.29
C GLU A 181 -23.27 -13.03 11.17
N LEU A 182 -23.54 -12.94 12.47
CA LEU A 182 -23.36 -14.01 13.44
C LEU A 182 -24.65 -14.75 13.81
N GLU A 183 -25.80 -14.40 13.21
CA GLU A 183 -27.12 -14.94 13.56
C GLU A 183 -27.16 -16.49 13.49
N ASP A 184 -26.45 -17.07 12.52
CA ASP A 184 -26.35 -18.53 12.33
C ASP A 184 -25.48 -19.23 13.39
N LEU A 185 -24.69 -18.47 14.17
CA LEU A 185 -23.80 -18.95 15.24
C LEU A 185 -24.38 -18.74 16.64
N ASP A 186 -25.59 -18.18 16.77
CA ASP A 186 -26.27 -17.81 18.03
C ASP A 186 -26.92 -19.01 18.76
N ASN A 187 -26.34 -20.22 18.62
CA ASN A 187 -26.77 -21.42 19.33
C ASN A 187 -25.76 -21.74 20.45
N ASP A 188 -26.24 -22.13 21.64
CA ASP A 188 -25.40 -22.45 22.83
C ASP A 188 -24.30 -23.52 22.57
N GLU A 189 -24.37 -24.28 21.47
CA GLU A 189 -23.38 -25.29 21.11
C GLU A 189 -22.10 -24.71 20.46
N ASP A 190 -22.13 -23.45 20.00
CA ASP A 190 -21.05 -22.80 19.23
C ASP A 190 -20.50 -21.51 19.90
N GLU A 191 -20.67 -21.34 21.22
CA GLU A 191 -20.28 -20.12 21.97
C GLU A 191 -18.82 -19.68 21.73
N ASP A 192 -17.89 -20.64 21.67
CA ASP A 192 -16.47 -20.37 21.39
C ASP A 192 -16.23 -19.87 19.96
N GLU A 193 -16.95 -20.40 18.98
CA GLU A 193 -16.84 -19.98 17.57
C GLU A 193 -17.56 -18.65 17.34
N TYR A 194 -18.72 -18.42 17.97
CA TYR A 194 -19.38 -17.11 18.02
C TYR A 194 -18.43 -16.06 18.59
N CYS A 195 -17.82 -16.30 19.76
CA CYS A 195 -16.91 -15.34 20.38
C CYS A 195 -15.69 -15.05 19.48
N LYS A 196 -15.13 -16.08 18.84
CA LYS A 196 -14.01 -15.93 17.92
C LYS A 196 -14.38 -15.12 16.67
N GLN A 197 -15.52 -15.43 16.04
CA GLN A 197 -15.97 -14.73 14.83
C GLN A 197 -16.39 -13.29 15.13
N ARG A 198 -17.07 -13.05 16.25
CA ARG A 198 -17.35 -11.71 16.78
C ARG A 198 -16.07 -10.92 16.98
N ASP A 199 -15.07 -11.48 17.66
CA ASP A 199 -13.82 -10.78 17.93
C ASP A 199 -13.07 -10.46 16.63
N LEU A 200 -13.09 -11.35 15.63
CA LEU A 200 -12.55 -11.09 14.30
C LEU A 200 -13.26 -9.91 13.59
N LEU A 201 -14.61 -9.87 13.63
CA LEU A 201 -15.38 -8.78 13.04
C LEU A 201 -15.19 -7.45 13.80
N LEU A 202 -15.11 -7.51 15.14
CA LEU A 202 -14.81 -6.36 15.99
C LEU A 202 -13.39 -5.84 15.77
N GLU A 203 -12.43 -6.70 15.43
CA GLU A 203 -11.07 -6.29 15.07
C GLU A 203 -11.03 -5.42 13.79
N GLU A 204 -11.93 -5.66 12.82
CA GLU A 204 -12.02 -4.84 11.61
C GLU A 204 -12.53 -3.40 11.84
N ILE A 205 -13.16 -3.18 12.99
CA ILE A 205 -13.71 -1.89 13.43
C ILE A 205 -12.95 -1.32 14.62
N ASP A 206 -11.96 -2.04 15.16
CA ASP A 206 -11.12 -1.58 16.24
C ASP A 206 -10.34 -0.34 15.81
N ILE A 207 -10.51 0.74 16.58
CA ILE A 207 -9.84 2.02 16.36
C ILE A 207 -8.32 1.87 16.25
N ARG A 208 -7.71 0.90 16.95
CA ARG A 208 -6.27 0.64 16.94
C ARG A 208 -5.77 0.11 15.60
N SER A 209 -6.64 -0.31 14.69
CA SER A 209 -6.28 -0.58 13.29
C SER A 209 -5.70 0.65 12.60
N LEU A 210 -6.09 1.86 13.04
CA LEU A 210 -5.54 3.11 12.55
C LEU A 210 -4.03 3.24 12.76
N ASN A 211 -3.43 2.48 13.68
CA ASN A 211 -1.98 2.44 13.84
C ASN A 211 -1.26 1.90 12.58
N GLY A 212 -1.91 1.08 11.75
CA GLY A 212 -1.44 0.68 10.42
C GLY A 212 -1.89 1.63 9.31
N TRP A 213 -3.16 2.07 9.35
CA TRP A 213 -3.77 2.83 8.27
C TRP A 213 -3.32 4.29 8.18
N VAL A 214 -3.19 5.00 9.31
CA VAL A 214 -2.80 6.42 9.32
C VAL A 214 -1.40 6.65 8.75
N PRO A 215 -0.36 5.87 9.13
CA PRO A 215 0.96 6.01 8.52
C PRO A 215 0.99 5.73 7.01
N ALA A 216 0.11 4.84 6.52
CA ALA A 216 -0.03 4.53 5.09
C ALA A 216 -0.74 5.67 4.33
N ALA A 217 -1.89 6.14 4.84
CA ALA A 217 -2.61 7.30 4.30
C ALA A 217 -1.73 8.56 4.24
N ALA A 218 -0.88 8.77 5.25
CA ALA A 218 0.06 9.87 5.29
C ALA A 218 1.06 9.87 4.12
N GLN A 219 1.42 8.72 3.55
CA GLN A 219 2.31 8.66 2.39
C GLN A 219 1.68 9.32 1.16
N TRP A 220 0.38 9.11 0.94
CA TRP A 220 -0.35 9.71 -0.17
C TRP A 220 -0.47 11.22 -0.04
N ILE A 221 -0.74 11.73 1.16
CA ILE A 221 -0.75 13.19 1.40
C ILE A 221 0.65 13.78 1.19
N ARG A 222 1.70 13.13 1.68
CA ARG A 222 3.08 13.63 1.56
C ARG A 222 3.58 13.70 0.11
N HIS A 223 3.24 12.71 -0.70
CA HIS A 223 3.79 12.57 -2.06
C HIS A 223 2.85 13.03 -3.16
N CYS A 224 1.54 13.00 -2.93
CA CYS A 224 0.51 13.30 -3.92
C CYS A 224 -0.55 14.28 -3.40
N GLY A 225 -0.32 14.91 -2.23
CA GLY A 225 -1.33 15.71 -1.57
C GLY A 225 -1.77 16.93 -2.38
N LYS A 226 -0.87 17.53 -3.18
CA LYS A 226 -1.22 18.63 -4.06
C LYS A 226 -2.19 18.18 -5.15
N GLU A 227 -1.86 17.11 -5.86
CA GLU A 227 -2.70 16.55 -6.90
C GLU A 227 -4.03 16.06 -6.34
N ILE A 228 -4.03 15.43 -5.15
CA ILE A 228 -5.24 15.00 -4.45
C ILE A 228 -6.13 16.20 -4.11
N TYR A 229 -5.54 17.28 -3.63
CA TYR A 229 -6.28 18.50 -3.32
C TYR A 229 -6.92 19.08 -4.59
N GLU A 230 -6.19 19.13 -5.70
CA GLU A 230 -6.64 19.69 -6.99
C GLU A 230 -7.67 18.83 -7.73
N MET A 231 -7.77 17.53 -7.42
CA MET A 231 -8.70 16.64 -8.10
C MET A 231 -10.17 16.98 -7.82
N GLU A 232 -10.99 16.76 -8.85
CA GLU A 232 -12.44 16.89 -8.81
C GLU A 232 -13.08 15.71 -9.55
N GLY A 233 -14.35 15.43 -9.25
CA GLY A 233 -15.14 14.41 -9.96
C GLY A 233 -14.93 12.99 -9.43
N SER A 234 -15.25 11.99 -10.24
CA SER A 234 -15.43 10.61 -9.74
C SER A 234 -14.17 9.97 -9.15
N MET A 235 -14.35 9.28 -8.01
CA MET A 235 -13.36 8.35 -7.42
C MET A 235 -13.57 6.89 -7.88
N GLY A 236 -14.51 6.65 -8.81
CA GLY A 236 -15.03 5.33 -9.12
C GLY A 236 -16.15 4.92 -8.16
N ARG A 237 -16.32 3.62 -7.94
CA ARG A 237 -17.38 3.08 -7.07
C ARG A 237 -17.17 3.50 -5.62
N GLU A 238 -18.24 4.00 -5.03
CA GLU A 238 -18.25 4.42 -3.63
C GLU A 238 -19.09 3.47 -2.77
N PHE A 239 -18.67 3.32 -1.52
CA PHE A 239 -19.41 2.57 -0.50
C PHE A 239 -19.90 3.54 0.57
N PRO A 240 -21.00 3.23 1.29
CA PRO A 240 -21.46 4.07 2.40
C PRO A 240 -20.35 4.27 3.44
N THR A 241 -20.11 5.53 3.82
CA THR A 241 -19.11 5.90 4.84
C THR A 241 -19.65 7.02 5.75
N LYS A 242 -18.80 7.59 6.62
CA LYS A 242 -19.12 8.80 7.38
C LYS A 242 -19.13 10.08 6.55
N TRP A 243 -18.64 10.03 5.31
CA TRP A 243 -18.76 11.14 4.38
C TRP A 243 -20.21 11.24 3.88
N THR A 244 -20.87 12.37 4.15
CA THR A 244 -22.27 12.61 3.78
C THR A 244 -22.42 13.64 2.66
N GLY A 245 -21.32 14.20 2.15
CA GLY A 245 -21.33 15.09 1.01
C GLY A 245 -21.38 14.33 -0.32
N SER A 246 -21.19 15.06 -1.43
CA SER A 246 -21.23 14.48 -2.78
C SER A 246 -20.15 13.43 -3.01
N GLU A 247 -20.46 12.42 -3.82
CA GLU A 247 -19.48 11.45 -4.28
C GLU A 247 -18.37 12.12 -5.10
N GLY A 248 -17.17 11.52 -5.06
CA GLY A 248 -15.99 11.96 -5.77
C GLY A 248 -14.97 12.73 -4.93
N TRP A 249 -13.97 13.26 -5.63
CA TRP A 249 -13.00 14.21 -5.13
C TRP A 249 -13.65 15.58 -5.01
N SER A 250 -13.50 16.21 -3.86
CA SER A 250 -13.93 17.58 -3.64
C SER A 250 -13.13 18.24 -2.52
N LYS A 251 -13.14 19.58 -2.50
CA LYS A 251 -12.50 20.38 -1.46
C LYS A 251 -13.18 20.18 -0.11
N GLU A 252 -14.49 19.96 -0.10
CA GLU A 252 -15.27 19.66 1.10
C GLU A 252 -14.84 18.31 1.69
N ARG A 253 -14.63 17.30 0.85
CA ARG A 253 -14.17 15.98 1.29
C ARG A 253 -12.75 16.01 1.81
N TRP A 254 -11.88 16.79 1.17
CA TRP A 254 -10.55 17.09 1.69
C TRP A 254 -10.59 17.75 3.07
N ALA A 255 -11.45 18.76 3.27
CA ALA A 255 -11.62 19.41 4.56
C ALA A 255 -12.10 18.42 5.63
N PHE A 256 -13.08 17.57 5.29
CA PHE A 256 -13.53 16.48 6.15
C PHE A 256 -12.35 15.56 6.54
N TRP A 257 -11.57 15.07 5.58
CA TRP A 257 -10.38 14.24 5.87
C TRP A 257 -9.39 14.92 6.81
N LYS A 258 -9.17 16.23 6.67
CA LYS A 258 -8.31 17.00 7.58
C LYS A 258 -8.87 17.01 9.00
N GLU A 259 -10.17 17.25 9.17
CA GLU A 259 -10.85 17.17 10.48
C GLU A 259 -10.72 15.77 11.10
N ARG A 260 -10.81 14.72 10.27
CA ARG A 260 -10.60 13.34 10.74
C ARG A 260 -9.17 13.10 11.23
N PHE A 261 -8.15 13.59 10.53
CA PHE A 261 -6.78 13.54 11.05
C PHE A 261 -6.61 14.33 12.36
N GLU A 262 -7.26 15.48 12.49
CA GLU A 262 -7.24 16.25 13.74
C GLU A 262 -7.83 15.45 14.89
N TRP A 263 -9.02 14.87 14.70
CA TRP A 263 -9.64 13.99 15.68
C TRP A 263 -8.74 12.79 16.03
N ILE A 264 -8.17 12.09 15.03
CA ILE A 264 -7.23 10.97 15.24
C ILE A 264 -6.06 11.38 16.14
N SER A 265 -5.55 12.60 15.98
CA SER A 265 -4.42 13.09 16.78
C SER A 265 -4.70 13.18 18.29
N LEU A 266 -5.98 13.19 18.68
CA LEU A 266 -6.44 13.27 20.06
C LEU A 266 -6.83 11.92 20.68
N VAL A 267 -7.00 10.87 19.87
CA VAL A 267 -7.46 9.55 20.34
C VAL A 267 -6.39 8.85 21.17
N THR A 268 -6.63 8.74 22.49
CA THR A 268 -5.67 8.17 23.44
C THR A 268 -5.40 6.68 23.26
N ALA A 269 -6.35 5.93 22.71
CA ALA A 269 -6.20 4.50 22.37
C ALA A 269 -5.16 4.25 21.26
N LEU A 270 -4.78 5.28 20.50
CA LEU A 270 -3.79 5.17 19.43
C LEU A 270 -2.37 5.44 19.92
N ASP A 271 -1.42 4.82 19.20
CA ASP A 271 -0.01 4.97 19.49
C ASP A 271 0.41 6.43 19.36
N ARG A 272 1.38 6.84 20.19
CA ARG A 272 1.92 8.22 20.12
C ARG A 272 2.46 8.54 18.73
N LYS A 273 3.06 7.56 18.03
CA LYS A 273 3.55 7.70 16.65
C LYS A 273 2.41 8.05 15.69
N THR A 274 1.31 7.30 15.75
CA THR A 274 0.10 7.50 14.94
C THR A 274 -0.49 8.87 15.14
N ARG A 275 -0.69 9.28 16.40
CA ARG A 275 -1.20 10.62 16.73
C ARG A 275 -0.30 11.75 16.24
N ARG A 276 1.02 11.59 16.36
CA ARG A 276 1.98 12.56 15.83
C ARG A 276 1.88 12.67 14.31
N ILE A 277 1.83 11.54 13.60
CA ILE A 277 1.67 11.53 12.14
C ILE A 277 0.38 12.23 11.73
N ALA A 278 -0.74 11.93 12.41
CA ALA A 278 -2.02 12.59 12.13
C ALA A 278 -1.92 14.12 12.32
N LYS A 279 -1.30 14.57 13.41
CA LYS A 279 -1.05 16.00 13.66
C LYS A 279 -0.15 16.65 12.59
N GLU A 280 0.86 15.93 12.09
CA GLU A 280 1.68 16.37 10.97
C GLU A 280 0.86 16.50 9.69
N MET A 281 -0.04 15.55 9.41
CA MET A 281 -0.89 15.58 8.22
C MET A 281 -1.86 16.75 8.23
N VAL A 282 -2.44 17.11 9.37
CA VAL A 282 -3.25 18.34 9.47
C VAL A 282 -2.46 19.58 9.04
N LYS A 283 -1.21 19.71 9.49
CA LYS A 283 -0.34 20.82 9.11
C LYS A 283 0.03 20.79 7.64
N GLU A 284 0.33 19.61 7.11
CA GLU A 284 0.70 19.41 5.71
C GLU A 284 -0.48 19.73 4.79
N MET A 285 -1.67 19.25 5.12
CA MET A 285 -2.89 19.55 4.37
C MET A 285 -3.20 21.05 4.40
N ALA A 286 -3.06 21.71 5.56
CA ALA A 286 -3.21 23.16 5.67
C ALA A 286 -2.13 23.96 4.92
N ARG A 287 -0.95 23.37 4.68
CA ARG A 287 0.10 23.94 3.84
C ARG A 287 -0.30 23.83 2.37
N ILE A 288 -0.74 22.66 1.94
CA ILE A 288 -1.23 22.41 0.57
C ILE A 288 -2.41 23.33 0.24
N GLU A 289 -3.35 23.55 1.16
CA GLU A 289 -4.46 24.49 0.94
C GLU A 289 -4.03 25.94 0.68
N ARG A 290 -2.87 26.36 1.23
CA ARG A 290 -2.37 27.74 1.10
C ARG A 290 -1.49 27.95 -0.14
N PHE A 291 -0.81 26.91 -0.59
CA PHE A 291 0.22 26.98 -1.64
C PHE A 291 -0.03 26.03 -2.82
N GLY A 292 -1.13 25.29 -2.77
CA GLY A 292 -1.64 24.38 -3.81
C GLY A 292 -2.09 25.15 -5.01
#